data_AF-B8IEV1-F1
#
_entry.id   AF-B8IEV1-F1
#
_cell.length_a   1.000
_cell.length_b   1.000
_cell.length_c   1.000
_cell.angle_alpha   90.00
_cell.angle_beta   90.00
_cell.angle_gamma   90.00
#
_symmetry.space_group_name_H-M   'P 1'
#
loop_
_entity.id
_entity.type
_entity.pdbx_description
1 polymer ?
#
loop_
_entity_poly.entity_id
_entity_poly.type
_entity_poly.pdbx_seq_one_letter_code
_entity_poly.pdbx_strand_id
1 'polypeptide(L)'
;MNAPLRLNARTPVAQDGDTAPLRGERTCLECGQPYGAAARHPGFCSTACRQAWNNRRLQCGAEVYDLWMAFRFQRPLARALKLLSALNRLASLYREEDRRERAGRPSWRAPEVVLASRPYLRAVRLPTRRRALRMGSRIDRARADEPWA
;
A
#
# COMPACT_ATOMS: atom_id res chain seq x y z
N MET A 1 -30.14 -21.53 -59.14
CA MET A 1 -29.18 -22.46 -58.51
C MET A 1 -28.78 -21.87 -57.17
N ASN A 2 -29.36 -22.36 -56.07
CA ASN A 2 -28.97 -22.01 -54.69
C ASN A 2 -29.04 -23.30 -53.88
N ALA A 3 -27.89 -23.84 -53.50
CA ALA A 3 -27.80 -25.02 -52.66
C ALA A 3 -28.01 -24.63 -51.18
N PRO A 4 -28.79 -25.40 -50.39
CA PRO A 4 -28.99 -25.13 -48.98
C PRO A 4 -27.75 -25.50 -48.16
N LEU A 5 -27.40 -24.63 -47.21
CA LEU A 5 -26.32 -24.82 -46.24
C LEU A 5 -26.56 -26.10 -45.42
N ARG A 6 -25.60 -27.04 -45.46
CA ARG A 6 -25.62 -28.24 -44.63
C ARG A 6 -25.25 -27.89 -43.18
N LEU A 7 -26.21 -28.08 -42.29
CA LEU A 7 -26.16 -27.84 -40.84
C LEU A 7 -25.39 -28.90 -40.01
N ASN A 8 -24.48 -29.67 -40.61
CA ASN A 8 -23.77 -30.74 -39.90
C ASN A 8 -22.31 -30.87 -40.37
N ALA A 9 -21.45 -29.94 -39.95
CA ALA A 9 -20.01 -30.16 -39.97
C ALA A 9 -19.58 -30.64 -38.58
N ARG A 10 -19.16 -31.91 -38.48
CA ARG A 10 -18.49 -32.42 -37.28
C ARG A 10 -17.16 -31.69 -37.14
N THR A 11 -17.00 -30.94 -36.05
CA THR A 11 -15.73 -30.34 -35.65
C THR A 11 -14.69 -31.45 -35.46
N PRO A 12 -13.48 -31.36 -36.04
CA PRO A 12 -12.43 -32.30 -35.72
C PRO A 12 -12.06 -32.15 -34.24
N VAL A 13 -12.06 -33.29 -33.53
CA VAL A 13 -11.48 -33.39 -32.18
C VAL A 13 -9.98 -33.19 -32.34
N ALA A 14 -9.48 -32.03 -31.94
CA ALA A 14 -8.05 -31.80 -31.78
C ALA A 14 -7.61 -32.53 -30.50
N GLN A 15 -6.82 -33.59 -30.69
CA GLN A 15 -6.12 -34.30 -29.62
C GLN A 15 -4.86 -33.53 -29.21
N ASP A 16 -4.63 -33.59 -27.90
CA ASP A 16 -3.36 -33.62 -27.18
C ASP A 16 -2.19 -32.73 -27.61
N GLY A 17 -1.80 -31.89 -26.66
CA GLY A 17 -0.43 -31.36 -26.59
C GLY A 17 -0.33 -29.86 -26.68
N ASP A 18 -0.90 -29.14 -25.71
CA ASP A 18 -0.33 -27.84 -25.34
C ASP A 18 -0.65 -27.51 -23.88
N THR A 19 0.42 -27.40 -23.10
CA THR A 19 0.45 -27.03 -21.69
C THR A 19 -0.12 -25.63 -21.52
N ALA A 20 -1.45 -25.50 -21.45
CA ALA A 20 -2.09 -24.26 -21.09
C ALA A 20 -1.55 -23.83 -19.70
N PRO A 21 -1.01 -22.61 -19.54
CA PRO A 21 -0.53 -22.18 -18.23
C PRO A 21 -1.74 -22.15 -17.30
N LEU A 22 -1.67 -22.96 -16.25
CA LEU A 22 -2.72 -23.01 -15.23
C LEU A 22 -2.94 -21.58 -14.72
N ARG A 23 -4.14 -21.04 -14.99
CA ARG A 23 -4.64 -19.78 -14.40
C ARG A 23 -4.64 -19.92 -12.88
N GLY A 24 -3.50 -19.70 -12.23
CA GLY A 24 -3.35 -19.99 -10.82
C GLY A 24 -1.94 -20.16 -10.31
N GLU A 25 -0.92 -20.16 -11.18
CA GLU A 25 0.47 -20.20 -10.74
C GLU A 25 0.92 -18.83 -10.25
N ARG A 26 1.23 -18.73 -8.95
CA ARG A 26 1.74 -17.53 -8.30
C ARG A 26 3.19 -17.76 -7.89
N THR A 27 3.99 -16.71 -7.91
CA THR A 27 5.39 -16.80 -7.45
C THR A 27 5.49 -16.43 -5.97
N CYS A 28 6.18 -17.25 -5.17
CA CYS A 28 6.40 -16.98 -3.76
C CYS A 28 7.27 -15.72 -3.59
N LEU A 29 6.80 -14.76 -2.80
CA LEU A 29 7.54 -13.51 -2.54
C LEU A 29 8.87 -13.75 -1.85
N GLU A 30 9.04 -14.86 -1.13
CA GLU A 30 10.27 -15.20 -0.41
C GLU A 30 11.26 -15.99 -1.27
N CYS A 31 10.94 -17.24 -1.58
CA CYS A 31 11.85 -18.14 -2.29
C CYS A 31 11.79 -18.03 -3.82
N GLY A 32 10.78 -17.37 -4.37
CA GLY A 32 10.60 -17.25 -5.82
C GLY A 32 10.06 -18.50 -6.52
N GLN A 33 9.74 -19.57 -5.78
CA GLN A 33 9.17 -20.79 -6.37
C GLN A 33 7.69 -20.58 -6.74
N PRO A 34 7.21 -21.19 -7.84
CA PRO A 34 5.80 -21.21 -8.17
C PRO A 34 5.01 -21.98 -7.09
N TYR A 35 3.77 -21.55 -6.86
CA TYR A 35 2.82 -22.24 -5.99
C TYR A 35 1.38 -22.04 -6.49
N GLY A 36 0.54 -23.02 -6.19
CA GLY A 36 -0.86 -23.01 -6.65
C GLY A 36 -1.74 -22.00 -5.89
N ALA A 37 -2.79 -21.54 -6.57
CA ALA A 37 -3.76 -20.58 -6.03
C ALA A 37 -4.47 -21.04 -4.74
N ALA A 38 -4.51 -22.36 -4.46
CA ALA A 38 -5.09 -22.95 -3.26
C ALA A 38 -4.23 -22.79 -1.98
N ALA A 39 -3.05 -22.15 -2.07
CA ALA A 39 -2.22 -21.97 -0.89
C ALA A 39 -2.90 -21.11 0.18
N ARG A 40 -2.80 -21.56 1.43
CA ARG A 40 -3.38 -20.90 2.62
C ARG A 40 -2.78 -19.51 2.89
N HIS A 41 -1.67 -19.15 2.26
CA HIS A 41 -0.95 -17.90 2.50
C HIS A 41 -0.81 -17.10 1.22
N PRO A 42 -1.59 -16.01 1.05
CA PRO A 42 -1.49 -15.18 -0.14
C PRO A 42 -0.08 -14.60 -0.24
N GLY A 43 0.60 -14.89 -1.35
CA GLY A 43 1.97 -14.46 -1.62
C GLY A 43 3.07 -15.46 -1.26
N PHE A 44 2.76 -16.60 -0.61
CA PHE A 44 3.79 -17.51 -0.09
C PHE A 44 3.44 -18.98 -0.29
N CYS A 45 4.44 -19.79 -0.66
CA CYS A 45 4.27 -21.24 -0.81
C CYS A 45 4.14 -21.98 0.54
N SER A 46 4.60 -21.38 1.65
CA SER A 46 4.58 -22.02 2.97
C SER A 46 4.57 -21.01 4.12
N THR A 47 4.23 -21.48 5.33
CA THR A 47 4.33 -20.69 6.57
C THR A 47 5.75 -20.21 6.83
N ALA A 48 6.75 -21.06 6.56
CA ALA A 48 8.16 -20.74 6.75
C ALA A 48 8.60 -19.58 5.86
N CYS A 49 8.25 -19.61 4.57
CA CYS A 49 8.53 -18.50 3.64
C CYS A 49 7.88 -17.18 4.10
N ARG A 50 6.63 -17.25 4.56
CA ARG A 50 5.93 -16.08 5.10
C ARG A 50 6.62 -15.51 6.35
N GLN A 51 7.04 -16.38 7.27
CA GLN A 51 7.72 -15.99 8.49
C GLN A 51 9.10 -15.38 8.20
N ALA A 52 9.91 -16.02 7.37
CA ALA A 52 11.22 -15.48 6.96
C ALA A 52 11.08 -14.07 6.36
N TRP A 53 10.12 -13.89 5.44
CA TRP A 53 9.84 -12.59 4.85
C TRP A 53 9.36 -11.55 5.87
N ASN A 54 8.47 -11.93 6.79
CA ASN A 54 8.00 -11.02 7.85
C ASN A 54 9.11 -10.65 8.84
N ASN A 55 9.99 -11.59 9.20
CA ASN A 55 11.10 -11.35 10.12
C ASN A 55 12.12 -10.38 9.52
N ARG A 56 12.44 -10.52 8.23
CA ARG A 56 13.28 -9.55 7.51
C ARG A 56 12.67 -8.15 7.57
N ARG A 57 11.37 -8.04 7.27
CA ARG A 57 10.66 -6.75 7.37
C ARG A 57 10.61 -6.19 8.78
N LEU A 58 10.57 -7.05 9.79
CA LEU A 58 10.61 -6.61 11.18
C LEU A 58 11.96 -5.99 11.51
N GLN A 59 13.06 -6.64 11.12
CA GLN A 59 14.42 -6.15 11.32
C GLN A 59 14.66 -4.84 10.55
N CYS A 60 14.42 -4.82 9.24
CA CYS A 60 14.55 -3.61 8.43
C CYS A 60 13.61 -2.48 8.93
N GLY A 61 12.41 -2.86 9.38
CA GLY A 61 11.41 -1.93 9.87
C GLY A 61 11.80 -1.25 11.17
N ALA A 62 12.52 -1.92 12.06
CA ALA A 62 12.99 -1.35 13.32
C ALA A 62 13.94 -0.16 13.07
N GLU A 63 14.97 -0.35 12.25
CA GLU A 63 15.94 0.68 11.92
C GLU A 63 15.28 1.87 11.20
N VAL A 64 14.40 1.59 10.22
CA VAL A 64 13.65 2.64 9.51
C VAL A 64 12.73 3.40 10.45
N TYR A 65 12.07 2.72 11.39
CA TYR A 65 11.13 3.34 12.33
C TYR A 65 11.83 4.35 13.22
N ASP A 66 12.97 4.00 13.83
CA ASP A 66 13.71 4.89 14.72
C ASP A 66 14.17 6.16 14.00
N LEU A 67 14.76 5.99 12.81
CA LEU A 67 15.20 7.12 11.97
C LEU A 67 14.04 7.97 11.47
N TRP A 68 12.92 7.35 11.10
CA TRP A 68 11.72 8.06 10.64
C TRP A 68 11.06 8.87 11.76
N MET A 69 11.00 8.31 12.96
CA MET A 69 10.46 8.99 14.13
C MET A 69 11.34 10.18 14.54
N ALA A 70 12.66 10.00 14.56
CA ALA A 70 13.60 11.11 14.76
C ALA A 70 13.45 12.18 13.66
N PHE A 71 13.35 11.76 12.39
CA PHE A 71 13.14 12.68 11.27
C PHE A 71 11.85 13.50 11.44
N ARG A 72 10.76 12.87 11.88
CA ARG A 72 9.45 13.52 11.99
C ARG A 72 9.33 14.47 13.18
N PHE A 73 9.91 14.11 14.32
CA PHE A 73 9.68 14.78 15.60
C PHE A 73 10.89 15.54 16.14
N GLN A 74 12.11 15.24 15.69
CA GLN A 74 13.35 15.90 16.11
C GLN A 74 13.98 16.68 14.94
N ARG A 75 13.21 17.56 14.31
CA ARG A 75 13.56 18.20 13.03
C ARG A 75 14.94 18.91 12.99
N PRO A 76 15.36 19.68 14.02
CA PRO A 76 16.68 20.31 14.02
C PRO A 76 17.81 19.28 13.97
N LEU A 77 17.73 18.25 14.82
CA LEU A 77 18.68 17.14 14.84
C LEU A 77 18.66 16.36 13.54
N ALA A 78 17.46 16.09 13.01
CA ALA A 78 17.28 15.36 11.76
C ALA A 78 17.96 16.04 10.57
N ARG A 79 17.93 17.38 10.53
CA ARG A 79 18.64 18.19 9.54
C ARG A 79 20.14 18.13 9.73
N ALA A 80 20.63 18.33 10.96
CA ALA A 80 22.05 18.28 11.29
C ALA A 80 22.68 16.92 10.89
N LEU A 81 21.97 15.82 11.15
CA LEU A 81 22.41 14.46 10.84
C LEU A 81 22.03 13.97 9.43
N LYS A 82 21.36 14.80 8.62
CA LYS A 82 20.90 14.43 7.26
C LYS A 82 20.11 13.11 7.24
N LEU A 83 19.17 12.92 8.18
CA LEU A 83 18.49 11.63 8.37
C LEU A 83 17.71 11.14 7.14
N LEU A 84 17.19 12.03 6.30
CA LEU A 84 16.54 11.62 5.05
C LEU A 84 17.54 10.94 4.09
N SER A 85 18.76 11.47 4.00
CA SER A 85 19.83 10.84 3.21
C SER A 85 20.25 9.49 3.80
N ALA A 86 20.32 9.39 5.13
CA ALA A 86 20.60 8.14 5.82
C ALA A 86 19.51 7.07 5.56
N LEU A 87 18.23 7.46 5.66
CA LEU A 87 17.09 6.60 5.32
C LEU A 87 17.14 6.09 3.88
N ASN A 88 17.44 6.97 2.91
CA ASN A 88 17.56 6.59 1.50
C ASN A 88 18.76 5.66 1.24
N ARG A 89 19.87 5.88 1.95
CA ARG A 89 21.03 4.98 1.90
C ARG A 89 20.68 3.61 2.48
N LEU A 90 19.99 3.57 3.61
CA LEU A 90 19.55 2.33 4.24
C LEU A 90 18.61 1.52 3.33
N ALA A 91 17.63 2.18 2.72
CA ALA A 91 16.74 1.54 1.74
C ALA A 91 17.49 0.98 0.53
N SER A 92 18.54 1.69 0.05
CA SER A 92 19.41 1.20 -1.02
C SER A 92 20.17 -0.06 -0.61
N LEU A 93 20.71 -0.10 0.61
CA LEU A 93 21.45 -1.27 1.13
C LEU A 93 20.55 -2.51 1.24
N TYR A 94 19.33 -2.36 1.77
CA TYR A 94 18.36 -3.47 1.80
C TYR A 94 18.00 -3.96 0.38
N ARG A 95 17.92 -3.03 -0.58
CA ARG A 95 17.66 -3.40 -1.97
C ARG A 95 18.83 -4.14 -2.61
N GLU A 96 20.06 -3.78 -2.27
CA GLU A 96 21.27 -4.49 -2.70
C GLU A 96 21.33 -5.90 -2.11
N GLU A 97 20.98 -6.06 -0.83
CA GLU A 97 20.85 -7.36 -0.17
C GLU A 97 19.78 -8.23 -0.84
N ASP A 98 18.58 -7.69 -1.11
CA ASP A 98 17.53 -8.39 -1.86
C ASP A 98 18.01 -8.83 -3.25
N ARG A 99 18.85 -8.03 -3.93
CA ARG A 99 19.46 -8.42 -5.21
C ARG A 99 20.41 -9.59 -5.05
N ARG A 100 21.29 -9.54 -4.05
CA ARG A 100 22.30 -10.56 -3.76
C ARG A 100 21.67 -11.90 -3.37
N GLU A 101 20.68 -11.88 -2.50
CA GLU A 101 20.19 -13.09 -1.82
C GLU A 101 18.87 -13.60 -2.42
N ARG A 102 18.10 -12.72 -3.07
CA ARG A 102 16.70 -13.00 -3.44
C ARG A 102 16.39 -12.65 -4.89
N ALA A 103 17.42 -12.63 -5.74
CA ALA A 103 17.29 -12.31 -7.17
C ALA A 103 16.50 -11.00 -7.42
N GLY A 104 16.61 -10.03 -6.51
CA GLY A 104 15.93 -8.74 -6.62
C GLY A 104 14.43 -8.78 -6.34
N ARG A 105 13.89 -9.85 -5.75
CA ARG A 105 12.50 -9.88 -5.28
C ARG A 105 12.29 -8.83 -4.17
N PRO A 106 11.18 -8.08 -4.18
CA PRO A 106 10.94 -7.04 -3.16
C PRO A 106 10.74 -7.66 -1.77
N SER A 107 11.37 -7.08 -0.76
CA SER A 107 11.16 -7.39 0.66
C SER A 107 10.02 -6.59 1.31
N TRP A 108 9.30 -5.76 0.55
CA TRP A 108 8.19 -4.94 1.05
C TRP A 108 6.86 -5.25 0.35
N ARG A 109 5.76 -4.75 0.91
CA ARG A 109 4.42 -4.88 0.29
C ARG A 109 4.23 -3.81 -0.77
N ALA A 110 3.44 -4.15 -1.78
CA ALA A 110 2.87 -3.15 -2.69
C ALA A 110 2.08 -2.09 -1.88
N PRO A 111 2.23 -0.78 -2.17
CA PRO A 111 1.55 0.29 -1.44
C PRO A 111 0.03 0.11 -1.38
N GLU A 112 -0.58 -0.41 -2.44
CA GLU A 112 -2.02 -0.67 -2.55
C GLU A 112 -2.49 -1.64 -1.47
N VAL A 113 -1.71 -2.69 -1.20
CA VAL A 113 -2.02 -3.69 -0.16
C VAL A 113 -1.94 -3.06 1.23
N VAL A 114 -0.96 -2.18 1.47
CA VAL A 114 -0.79 -1.50 2.76
C VAL A 114 -1.93 -0.50 3.02
N LEU A 115 -2.32 0.25 2.00
CA LEU A 115 -3.36 1.27 2.08
C LEU A 115 -4.76 0.63 2.17
N ALA A 116 -5.00 -0.46 1.45
CA ALA A 116 -6.23 -1.23 1.56
C ALA A 116 -6.42 -1.79 2.98
N SER A 117 -5.35 -2.25 3.64
CA SER A 117 -5.44 -2.75 5.02
C SER A 117 -5.54 -1.65 6.07
N ARG A 118 -5.31 -0.38 5.71
CA ARG A 118 -5.29 0.78 6.62
C ARG A 118 -5.99 1.98 5.97
N PRO A 119 -7.30 1.90 5.71
CA PRO A 119 -8.01 2.92 4.95
C PRO A 119 -7.95 4.31 5.58
N TYR A 120 -7.84 4.38 6.92
CA TYR A 120 -7.71 5.63 7.67
C TYR A 120 -6.48 6.47 7.29
N LEU A 121 -5.43 5.88 6.71
CA LEU A 121 -4.25 6.62 6.25
C LEU A 121 -4.55 7.55 5.07
N ARG A 122 -5.66 7.33 4.33
CA ARG A 122 -6.14 8.19 3.23
C ARG A 122 -7.25 9.14 3.65
N ALA A 123 -7.70 9.08 4.91
CA ALA A 123 -8.82 9.89 5.35
C ALA A 123 -8.46 11.39 5.32
N VAL A 124 -9.30 12.18 4.65
CA VAL A 124 -9.21 13.64 4.65
C VAL A 124 -10.12 14.17 5.75
N ARG A 125 -9.61 15.05 6.61
CA ARG A 125 -10.46 15.79 7.55
C ARG A 125 -11.28 16.82 6.78
N LEU A 126 -12.59 16.63 6.72
CA LEU A 126 -13.49 17.64 6.17
C LEU A 126 -13.48 18.87 7.11
N PRO A 127 -13.39 20.09 6.57
CA PRO A 127 -13.49 21.29 7.40
C PRO A 127 -14.87 21.32 8.06
N THR A 128 -14.88 21.38 9.39
CA THR A 128 -16.12 21.55 10.15
C THR A 128 -16.73 22.87 9.72
N ARG A 129 -17.90 22.86 9.07
CA ARG A 129 -18.66 24.09 8.82
C ARG A 129 -18.94 24.71 10.19
N ARG A 130 -18.24 25.79 10.53
CA ARG A 130 -18.60 26.62 11.67
C ARG A 130 -20.03 27.05 11.42
N ARG A 131 -20.98 26.46 12.15
CA ARG A 131 -22.36 26.93 12.17
C ARG A 131 -22.28 28.32 12.78
N ALA A 132 -22.21 29.34 11.93
CA ALA A 132 -22.38 30.72 12.36
C ALA A 132 -23.81 30.82 12.90
N LEU A 133 -23.95 30.61 14.21
CA LEU A 133 -25.11 31.03 14.95
C LEU A 133 -25.11 32.56 14.87
N ARG A 134 -25.74 33.10 13.82
CA ARG A 134 -26.27 34.46 13.83
C ARG A 134 -27.32 34.50 14.92
N MET A 135 -26.92 34.83 16.14
CA MET A 135 -27.85 35.22 17.19
C MET A 135 -28.22 36.67 16.89
N GLY A 136 -29.28 36.84 16.09
CA GLY A 136 -29.98 38.10 16.02
C GLY A 136 -30.62 38.36 17.38
N SER A 137 -30.24 39.46 18.02
CA SER A 137 -30.98 40.05 19.12
C SER A 137 -31.02 41.55 18.85
N ARG A 138 -32.12 41.97 18.22
CA ARG A 138 -32.64 43.33 18.39
C ARG A 138 -33.07 43.43 19.84
N ILE A 139 -32.44 44.32 20.61
CA ILE A 139 -33.13 45.03 21.69
C ILE A 139 -32.84 46.51 21.48
N ASP A 140 -33.84 47.20 20.92
CA ASP A 140 -34.02 48.63 21.01
C ASP A 140 -34.42 49.01 22.44
N ARG A 141 -33.66 49.88 23.11
CA ARG A 141 -34.11 51.20 23.59
C ARG A 141 -33.17 51.80 24.66
N ALA A 142 -32.55 52.90 24.26
CA ALA A 142 -32.67 54.25 24.84
C ALA A 142 -32.16 54.59 26.26
N ARG A 143 -31.58 55.80 26.29
CA ARG A 143 -31.21 56.71 27.41
C ARG A 143 -29.84 56.45 28.03
N ALA A 144 -29.00 57.44 28.29
CA ALA A 144 -29.13 58.90 28.20
C ALA A 144 -27.72 59.51 28.27
N ASP A 145 -27.54 60.66 27.63
CA ASP A 145 -26.88 61.87 28.15
C ASP A 145 -25.65 61.69 29.06
N GLU A 146 -24.43 61.94 28.56
CA GLU A 146 -23.79 63.27 28.66
C GLU A 146 -22.34 63.27 28.13
N PRO A 147 -21.81 64.45 27.72
CA PRO A 147 -20.55 64.59 27.00
C PRO A 147 -19.42 65.25 27.83
N TRP A 148 -18.18 64.87 27.51
CA TRP A 148 -16.87 65.52 27.78
C TRP A 148 -16.49 65.96 29.20
N ALA A 149 -15.38 65.38 29.70
CA ALA A 149 -14.20 66.10 30.19
C ALA A 149 -12.99 65.15 30.17
#